data_AF-A0A7V3DV24-F1
#
_entry.id   AF-A0A7V3DV24-F1
#
_cell.length_a   1.000
_cell.length_b   1.000
_cell.length_c   1.000
_cell.angle_alpha   90.00
_cell.angle_beta   90.00
_cell.angle_gamma   90.00
#
_symmetry.space_group_name_H-M   'P 1'
#
loop_
_entity.id
_entity.type
_entity.pdbx_description
1 polymer ?
#
loop_
_entity_poly.entity_id
_entity_poly.type
_entity_poly.pdbx_seq_one_letter_code
_entity_poly.pdbx_strand_id
1 'polypeptide(L)'
;MSQSTKPVNVAAYAIPSLAVMIGAVVYAAVTGLWFVTAIPIGLLFGFFLQKGDLCGSSAFSEVLLMRDARKLWGLWVCIVTGMAVFAVMNQLGWITLAPKPFLWASHALGGLIFGLGTALAGGCISGCLFKAGAGNLNSMAAIPAIALGVAMVEFGPLSGFNKKLQGMVIKSSSGGPVTLPSLTGIPYWALAILFVTATLAAALWMKRRGQASAAARGVTAAPEPFCLKKKLLARTWKHWQAGLLIGLLGGAAYLSSAATGRNYPLGVTHGVVFTQLLITDSPLQHGYKKPAAPPAPPALPPGAVAPKKVSWWLILLVISLVAGAWVSGRLSGEARLLPKPPE
;
A
#
# COMPACT_ATOMS: atom_id res chain seq x y z
N MET A 1 -11.22 32.38 -3.90
CA MET A 1 -10.46 32.78 -5.10
C MET A 1 -10.59 31.69 -6.16
N SER A 2 -11.36 31.98 -7.21
CA SER A 2 -11.58 31.11 -8.38
C SER A 2 -10.26 30.97 -9.17
N GLN A 3 -9.59 29.82 -9.08
CA GLN A 3 -8.42 29.55 -9.93
C GLN A 3 -8.85 28.75 -11.16
N SER A 4 -8.72 29.42 -12.31
CA SER A 4 -8.85 28.89 -13.67
C SER A 4 -8.08 27.56 -13.84
N THR A 5 -8.82 26.45 -13.86
CA THR A 5 -8.30 25.14 -14.28
C THR A 5 -8.11 25.19 -15.79
N LYS A 6 -6.85 25.34 -16.25
CA LYS A 6 -6.47 25.01 -17.64
C LYS A 6 -7.06 23.63 -17.98
N PRO A 7 -7.67 23.43 -19.16
CA PRO A 7 -8.17 22.11 -19.55
C PRO A 7 -6.97 21.17 -19.65
N VAL A 8 -6.82 20.30 -18.65
CA VAL A 8 -5.77 19.29 -18.66
C VAL A 8 -6.06 18.39 -19.85
N ASN A 9 -5.08 18.22 -20.73
CA ASN A 9 -5.23 17.40 -21.93
C ASN A 9 -5.19 15.92 -21.52
N VAL A 10 -6.32 15.41 -21.04
CA VAL A 10 -6.49 14.09 -20.42
C VAL A 10 -5.99 12.96 -21.35
N ALA A 11 -6.21 13.10 -22.65
CA ALA A 11 -5.76 12.14 -23.65
C ALA A 11 -4.22 12.06 -23.74
N ALA A 12 -3.52 13.19 -23.59
CA ALA A 12 -2.06 13.23 -23.72
C ALA A 12 -1.31 12.50 -22.59
N TYR A 13 -1.93 12.29 -21.42
CA TYR A 13 -1.30 11.60 -20.28
C TYR A 13 -1.92 10.23 -19.98
N ALA A 14 -3.22 10.05 -20.24
CA ALA A 14 -3.87 8.75 -20.06
C ALA A 14 -3.39 7.72 -21.10
N ILE A 15 -3.21 8.13 -22.36
CA ILE A 15 -2.77 7.25 -23.45
C ILE A 15 -1.35 6.71 -23.24
N PRO A 16 -0.32 7.52 -22.94
CA PRO A 16 1.02 6.98 -22.69
C PRO A 16 1.08 6.16 -21.40
N SER A 17 0.32 6.52 -20.35
CA SER A 17 0.24 5.71 -19.12
C SER A 17 -0.36 4.32 -19.39
N LEU A 18 -1.44 4.26 -20.18
CA LEU A 18 -2.04 2.99 -20.61
C LEU A 18 -1.10 2.19 -21.53
N ALA A 19 -0.37 2.87 -22.43
CA ALA A 19 0.62 2.24 -23.29
C ALA A 19 1.81 1.66 -22.49
N VAL A 20 2.27 2.35 -21.44
CA VAL A 20 3.30 1.86 -20.53
C VAL A 20 2.80 0.67 -19.71
N MET A 21 1.55 0.70 -19.23
CA MET A 21 0.95 -0.45 -18.54
C MET A 21 0.82 -1.67 -19.46
N ILE A 22 0.29 -1.49 -20.68
CA ILE A 22 0.13 -2.57 -21.65
C ILE A 22 1.51 -3.08 -22.09
N GLY A 23 2.45 -2.19 -22.38
CA GLY A 23 3.83 -2.53 -22.75
C GLY A 23 4.57 -3.31 -21.66
N ALA A 24 4.43 -2.92 -20.39
CA ALA A 24 5.03 -3.63 -19.27
C ALA A 24 4.39 -5.01 -19.03
N VAL A 25 3.07 -5.14 -19.22
CA VAL A 25 2.36 -6.43 -19.11
C VAL A 25 2.74 -7.37 -20.26
N VAL A 26 2.80 -6.85 -21.48
CA VAL A 26 3.23 -7.61 -22.67
C VAL A 26 4.70 -8.01 -22.54
N TYR A 27 5.56 -7.11 -22.08
CA TYR A 27 6.97 -7.42 -21.86
C TYR A 27 7.17 -8.48 -20.76
N ALA A 28 6.40 -8.41 -19.66
CA ALA A 28 6.42 -9.43 -18.62
C ALA A 28 5.94 -10.81 -19.15
N ALA A 29 4.92 -10.82 -20.02
CA ALA A 29 4.42 -12.03 -20.66
C ALA A 29 5.42 -12.62 -21.67
N VAL A 30 6.15 -11.77 -22.41
CA VAL A 30 7.13 -12.20 -23.42
C VAL A 30 8.46 -12.65 -22.80
N THR A 31 8.91 -12.03 -21.71
CA THR A 31 10.24 -12.31 -21.13
C THR A 31 10.24 -13.29 -19.97
N GLY A 32 9.09 -13.64 -19.40
CA GLY A 32 8.99 -14.51 -18.22
C GLY A 32 9.58 -13.91 -16.93
N LEU A 33 9.94 -12.62 -16.95
CA LEU A 33 10.48 -11.87 -15.82
C LEU A 33 9.33 -11.32 -14.96
N TRP A 34 8.84 -12.13 -14.03
CA TRP A 34 7.73 -11.80 -13.14
C TRP A 34 7.94 -10.51 -12.32
N PHE A 35 9.18 -10.04 -12.15
CA PHE A 35 9.44 -8.78 -11.45
C PHE A 35 8.95 -7.53 -12.21
N VAL A 36 8.81 -7.58 -13.53
CA VAL A 36 8.35 -6.44 -14.35
C VAL A 36 6.88 -6.14 -14.09
N THR A 37 6.10 -7.13 -13.65
CA THR A 37 4.69 -6.94 -13.27
C THR A 37 4.51 -5.97 -12.09
N ALA A 38 5.57 -5.68 -11.33
CA ALA A 38 5.56 -4.63 -10.31
C ALA A 38 5.29 -3.23 -10.87
N ILE A 39 5.62 -2.98 -12.14
CA ILE A 39 5.45 -1.67 -12.79
C ILE A 39 3.97 -1.30 -12.95
N PRO A 40 3.13 -2.10 -13.64
CA PRO A 40 1.70 -1.78 -13.77
C PRO A 40 0.99 -1.79 -12.41
N ILE A 41 1.38 -2.68 -11.49
CA ILE A 41 0.81 -2.74 -10.14
C ILE A 41 1.15 -1.47 -9.35
N GLY A 42 2.41 -1.04 -9.35
CA GLY A 42 2.85 0.18 -8.69
C GLY A 42 2.17 1.42 -9.26
N LEU A 43 2.06 1.52 -10.59
CA LEU A 43 1.42 2.64 -11.27
C LEU A 43 -0.07 2.74 -10.89
N LEU A 44 -0.81 1.63 -10.97
CA LEU A 44 -2.22 1.57 -10.55
C LEU A 44 -2.39 1.88 -9.06
N PHE A 45 -1.51 1.35 -8.22
CA PHE A 45 -1.56 1.59 -6.78
C PHE A 45 -1.33 3.07 -6.46
N GLY A 46 -0.31 3.71 -7.05
CA GLY A 46 -0.05 5.15 -6.91
C GLY A 46 -1.20 6.00 -7.45
N PHE A 47 -1.79 5.61 -8.57
CA PHE A 47 -2.95 6.29 -9.15
C PHE A 47 -4.16 6.24 -8.20
N PHE A 48 -4.51 5.06 -7.67
CA PHE A 48 -5.64 4.89 -6.75
C PHE A 48 -5.41 5.59 -5.40
N LEU A 49 -4.17 5.57 -4.88
CA LEU A 49 -3.82 6.29 -3.65
C LEU A 49 -3.99 7.80 -3.81
N GLN A 50 -3.47 8.38 -4.90
CA GLN A 50 -3.61 9.81 -5.18
C GLN A 50 -5.08 10.21 -5.39
N LYS A 51 -5.84 9.42 -6.16
CA LYS A 51 -7.26 9.69 -6.44
C LYS A 51 -8.18 9.51 -5.23
N GLY A 52 -7.78 8.64 -4.31
CA GLY A 52 -8.54 8.30 -3.12
C GLY A 52 -8.09 9.07 -1.88
N ASP A 53 -6.97 9.81 -1.92
CA ASP A 53 -6.32 10.41 -0.74
C ASP A 53 -6.28 9.45 0.48
N LEU A 54 -6.06 8.17 0.20
CA LEU A 54 -6.07 7.10 1.21
C LEU A 54 -4.70 7.01 1.87
N CYS A 55 -4.42 7.93 2.80
CA CYS A 55 -3.32 7.77 3.77
C CYS A 55 -3.89 7.51 5.15
N GLY A 56 -3.31 6.52 5.84
CA GLY A 56 -3.72 6.15 7.19
C GLY A 56 -3.63 7.33 8.16
N SER A 57 -2.52 8.09 8.14
CA SER A 57 -2.36 9.23 9.05
C SER A 57 -3.41 10.32 8.83
N SER A 58 -3.68 10.69 7.57
CA SER A 58 -4.74 11.66 7.24
C SER A 58 -6.13 11.15 7.61
N ALA A 59 -6.41 9.85 7.43
CA ALA A 59 -7.69 9.26 7.83
C ALA A 59 -7.91 9.33 9.35
N PHE A 60 -6.87 9.11 10.17
CA PHE A 60 -6.98 9.23 11.63
C PHE A 60 -7.10 10.69 12.08
N SER A 61 -6.29 11.60 11.54
CA SER A 61 -6.36 13.02 11.88
C SER A 61 -7.72 13.63 11.51
N GLU A 62 -8.30 13.26 10.37
CA GLU A 62 -9.59 13.78 9.93
C GLU A 62 -10.76 13.25 10.77
N VAL A 63 -10.67 12.01 11.26
CA VAL A 63 -11.65 11.47 12.22
C VAL A 63 -11.57 12.21 13.56
N LEU A 64 -10.36 12.50 14.05
CA LEU A 64 -10.17 13.16 15.34
C LEU A 64 -10.53 14.66 15.29
N LEU A 65 -10.11 15.35 14.23
CA LEU A 65 -10.22 16.80 14.12
C LEU A 65 -11.52 17.23 13.42
N MET A 66 -11.84 16.61 12.28
CA MET A 66 -12.99 16.98 11.43
C MET A 66 -14.23 16.11 11.68
N ARG A 67 -14.11 15.07 12.52
CA ARG A 67 -15.16 14.06 12.77
C ARG A 67 -15.68 13.40 11.49
N ASP A 68 -14.83 13.29 10.46
CA ASP A 68 -15.19 12.71 9.17
C ASP A 68 -14.61 11.30 9.00
N ALA A 69 -15.48 10.29 9.15
CA ALA A 69 -15.12 8.89 9.01
C ALA A 69 -15.11 8.38 7.56
N ARG A 70 -15.31 9.25 6.55
CA ARG A 70 -15.38 8.81 5.14
C ARG A 70 -14.07 8.17 4.66
N LYS A 71 -12.91 8.72 5.04
CA LYS A 71 -11.60 8.15 4.69
C LYS A 71 -11.31 6.86 5.46
N LEU A 72 -11.64 6.83 6.75
CA LEU A 72 -11.51 5.64 7.58
C LEU A 72 -12.37 4.49 7.04
N TRP A 73 -13.58 4.78 6.57
CA TRP A 73 -14.43 3.80 5.89
C TRP A 73 -13.81 3.28 4.59
N GLY A 74 -13.17 4.15 3.80
CA GLY A 74 -12.41 3.73 2.62
C GLY A 74 -11.27 2.76 2.95
N LEU A 75 -10.53 3.04 4.02
CA LEU A 75 -9.47 2.17 4.54
C LEU A 75 -10.03 0.84 5.05
N TRP A 76 -11.16 0.86 5.76
CA TRP A 76 -11.85 -0.36 6.22
C TRP A 76 -12.26 -1.25 5.05
N VAL A 77 -12.87 -0.68 4.01
CA VAL A 77 -13.25 -1.41 2.79
C VAL A 77 -12.01 -2.02 2.11
N CYS A 78 -10.88 -1.32 2.10
CA CYS A 78 -9.62 -1.87 1.58
C CYS A 78 -9.17 -3.12 2.36
N ILE A 79 -9.24 -3.09 3.69
CA ILE A 79 -8.86 -4.22 4.55
C ILE A 79 -9.77 -5.42 4.29
N VAL A 80 -11.09 -5.21 4.31
CA VAL A 80 -12.09 -6.27 4.12
C VAL A 80 -12.00 -6.89 2.74
N THR A 81 -11.80 -6.07 1.71
CA THR A 81 -11.59 -6.55 0.34
C THR A 81 -10.31 -7.37 0.24
N GLY A 82 -9.21 -6.89 0.82
CA GLY A 82 -7.95 -7.65 0.87
C GLY A 82 -8.10 -9.00 1.58
N MET A 83 -8.80 -9.04 2.72
CA MET A 83 -9.10 -10.29 3.43
C MET A 83 -9.88 -11.28 2.57
N ALA A 84 -10.92 -10.81 1.87
CA ALA A 84 -11.72 -11.66 0.98
C ALA A 84 -10.88 -12.24 -0.17
N VAL A 85 -10.08 -11.39 -0.83
CA VAL A 85 -9.23 -11.78 -1.95
C VAL A 85 -8.18 -12.80 -1.51
N PHE A 86 -7.50 -12.56 -0.38
CA PHE A 86 -6.52 -13.49 0.16
C PHE A 86 -7.14 -14.81 0.61
N ALA A 87 -8.38 -14.80 1.13
CA ALA A 87 -9.09 -16.02 1.50
C ALA A 87 -9.40 -16.90 0.28
N VAL A 88 -9.91 -16.30 -0.79
CA VAL A 88 -10.19 -16.99 -2.06
C VAL A 88 -8.91 -17.56 -2.65
N MET A 89 -7.85 -16.74 -2.74
CA MET A 89 -6.57 -17.18 -3.30
C MET A 89 -5.87 -18.27 -2.47
N ASN A 90 -6.04 -18.26 -1.15
CA ASN A 90 -5.54 -19.35 -0.28
C ASN A 90 -6.30 -20.65 -0.51
N GLN A 91 -7.62 -20.60 -0.69
CA GLN A 91 -8.43 -21.81 -0.97
C GLN A 91 -8.11 -22.41 -2.34
N LEU A 92 -7.74 -21.59 -3.31
CA LEU A 92 -7.28 -22.03 -4.62
C LEU A 92 -5.85 -22.63 -4.58
N GLY A 93 -5.16 -22.61 -3.44
CA GLY A 93 -3.80 -23.11 -3.28
C GLY A 93 -2.74 -22.28 -4.01
N TRP A 94 -3.09 -21.10 -4.53
CA TRP A 94 -2.18 -20.26 -5.31
C TRP A 94 -1.14 -19.54 -4.46
N ILE A 95 -1.40 -19.39 -3.15
CA ILE A 95 -0.57 -18.64 -2.22
C ILE A 95 -0.54 -19.29 -0.84
N THR A 96 0.63 -19.29 -0.20
CA THR A 96 0.79 -19.67 1.20
C THR A 96 0.77 -18.43 2.07
N LEU A 97 -0.20 -18.29 2.98
CA LEU A 97 -0.19 -17.21 3.95
C LEU A 97 1.08 -17.30 4.81
N ALA A 98 1.92 -16.27 4.75
CA ALA A 98 3.06 -16.07 5.63
C ALA A 98 2.76 -14.94 6.63
N PRO A 99 1.90 -15.17 7.64
CA PRO A 99 1.65 -14.19 8.68
C PRO A 99 2.93 -13.90 9.47
N LYS A 100 3.15 -12.63 9.79
CA LYS A 100 4.30 -12.23 10.61
C LYS A 100 4.15 -12.75 12.04
N PRO A 101 5.24 -13.17 12.70
CA PRO A 101 5.20 -13.55 14.10
C PRO A 101 4.77 -12.37 14.96
N PHE A 102 4.04 -12.65 16.04
CA PHE A 102 3.54 -11.63 16.95
C PHE A 102 4.66 -11.19 17.90
N LEU A 103 5.28 -10.07 17.56
CA LEU A 103 6.36 -9.43 18.31
C LEU A 103 5.78 -8.28 19.12
N TRP A 104 5.12 -8.58 20.25
CA TRP A 104 4.35 -7.58 21.01
C TRP A 104 5.18 -6.33 21.36
N ALA A 105 6.42 -6.51 21.83
CA ALA A 105 7.30 -5.43 22.25
C ALA A 105 7.72 -4.56 21.06
N SER A 106 8.06 -5.19 19.93
CA SER A 106 8.42 -4.48 18.69
C SER A 106 7.22 -3.74 18.10
N HIS A 107 6.02 -4.33 18.14
CA HIS A 107 4.80 -3.71 17.61
C HIS A 107 4.31 -2.56 18.47
N ALA A 108 4.35 -2.67 19.80
CA ALA A 108 3.94 -1.60 20.70
C ALA A 108 4.89 -0.40 20.63
N LEU A 109 6.19 -0.64 20.84
CA LEU A 109 7.19 0.43 20.82
C LEU A 109 7.37 1.01 19.42
N GLY A 110 7.47 0.15 18.40
CA GLY A 110 7.59 0.55 17.01
C GLY A 110 6.35 1.28 16.51
N GLY A 111 5.15 0.86 16.92
CA GLY A 111 3.89 1.52 16.59
C GLY A 111 3.78 2.93 17.18
N LEU A 112 4.22 3.11 18.43
CA LEU A 112 4.22 4.42 19.09
C LEU A 112 5.20 5.39 18.43
N ILE A 113 6.43 4.95 18.18
CA ILE A 113 7.45 5.75 17.49
C ILE A 113 7.03 6.06 16.05
N PHE A 114 6.48 5.08 15.34
CA PHE A 114 5.95 5.26 13.98
C PHE A 114 4.80 6.26 13.98
N GLY A 115 3.85 6.16 14.92
CA GLY A 115 2.74 7.10 15.07
C GLY A 115 3.24 8.54 15.27
N LEU A 116 4.12 8.76 16.24
CA LEU A 116 4.72 10.08 16.50
C LEU A 116 5.48 10.60 15.27
N GLY A 117 6.25 9.75 14.61
CA GLY A 117 6.98 10.11 13.38
C GLY A 117 6.04 10.50 12.24
N THR A 118 4.93 9.79 12.03
CA THR A 118 3.95 10.15 10.98
C THR A 118 3.22 11.45 11.27
N ALA A 119 3.00 11.79 12.55
CA ALA A 119 2.45 13.08 12.94
C ALA A 119 3.43 14.22 12.65
N LEU A 120 4.71 14.05 12.98
CA LEU A 120 5.77 15.05 12.72
C LEU A 120 6.06 15.22 11.21
N ALA A 121 6.02 14.14 10.44
CA ALA A 121 6.29 14.17 8.99
C ALA A 121 5.10 14.64 8.14
N GLY A 122 3.89 14.77 8.72
CA GLY A 122 2.67 15.14 7.98
C GLY A 122 2.18 14.06 7.00
N GLY A 123 2.55 12.79 7.21
CA GLY A 123 2.26 11.70 6.30
C GLY A 123 2.71 10.32 6.77
N CYS A 124 1.93 9.30 6.39
CA CYS A 124 2.35 7.91 6.40
C CYS A 124 3.35 7.65 5.25
N ILE A 125 4.08 6.52 5.26
CA ILE A 125 5.07 6.17 4.21
C ILE A 125 4.47 6.25 2.80
N SER A 126 3.31 5.60 2.58
CA SER A 126 2.60 5.69 1.30
C SER A 126 2.14 7.11 0.99
N GLY A 127 1.71 7.84 2.03
CA GLY A 127 1.39 9.28 2.03
C GLY A 127 2.51 10.14 1.47
N CYS A 128 3.71 10.03 2.05
CA CYS A 128 4.88 10.78 1.62
C CYS A 128 5.25 10.42 0.17
N LEU A 129 5.15 9.14 -0.23
CA LEU A 129 5.48 8.73 -1.59
C LEU A 129 4.57 9.35 -2.65
N PHE A 130 3.24 9.28 -2.46
CA PHE A 130 2.34 9.85 -3.47
C PHE A 130 2.35 11.38 -3.42
N LYS A 131 2.45 12.00 -2.23
CA LYS A 131 2.56 13.47 -2.09
C LYS A 131 3.86 14.00 -2.70
N ALA A 132 4.97 13.25 -2.57
CA ALA A 132 6.22 13.56 -3.26
C ALA A 132 6.06 13.45 -4.78
N GLY A 133 5.37 12.41 -5.26
CA GLY A 133 5.01 12.28 -6.68
C GLY A 133 4.12 13.42 -7.18
N ALA A 134 3.28 14.00 -6.33
CA ALA A 134 2.47 15.19 -6.65
C ALA A 134 3.27 16.52 -6.60
N GLY A 135 4.52 16.50 -6.13
CA GLY A 135 5.41 17.67 -6.07
C GLY A 135 5.51 18.35 -4.70
N ASN A 136 5.08 17.70 -3.61
CA ASN A 136 5.20 18.26 -2.26
C ASN A 136 6.63 18.15 -1.72
N LEU A 137 7.31 19.29 -1.60
CA LEU A 137 8.68 19.41 -1.08
C LEU A 137 8.87 18.81 0.32
N ASN A 138 7.90 18.98 1.23
CA ASN A 138 8.00 18.42 2.58
C ASN A 138 8.01 16.88 2.54
N SER A 139 7.17 16.30 1.68
CA SER A 139 7.13 14.85 1.49
C SER A 139 8.38 14.31 0.79
N MET A 140 8.98 15.09 -0.12
CA MET A 140 10.26 14.75 -0.73
C MET A 140 11.41 14.71 0.28
N ALA A 141 11.42 15.63 1.26
CA ALA A 141 12.38 15.62 2.36
C ALA A 141 12.13 14.48 3.38
N ALA A 142 10.87 14.09 3.58
CA ALA A 142 10.52 13.02 4.50
C ALA A 142 10.95 11.62 4.01
N ILE A 143 10.92 11.35 2.70
CA ILE A 143 11.31 10.04 2.13
C ILE A 143 12.73 9.60 2.53
N PRO A 144 13.79 10.40 2.31
CA PRO A 144 15.15 9.99 2.70
C PRO A 144 15.29 9.86 4.23
N ALA A 145 14.60 10.69 5.02
CA ALA A 145 14.62 10.57 6.48
C ALA A 145 14.00 9.25 6.97
N ILE A 146 12.86 8.84 6.38
CA ILE A 146 12.23 7.54 6.68
C ILE A 146 13.15 6.40 6.26
N ALA A 147 13.72 6.48 5.07
CA ALA A 147 14.57 5.44 4.51
C ALA A 147 15.85 5.25 5.34
N LEU A 148 16.47 6.35 5.78
CA LEU A 148 17.60 6.38 6.70
C LEU A 148 17.24 5.83 8.08
N GLY A 149 16.09 6.22 8.64
CA GLY A 149 15.62 5.73 9.93
C GLY A 149 15.41 4.21 9.94
N VAL A 150 14.80 3.65 8.88
CA VAL A 150 14.64 2.20 8.77
C VAL A 150 15.99 1.52 8.55
N ALA A 151 16.87 2.09 7.71
CA ALA A 151 18.22 1.56 7.52
C ALA A 151 19.04 1.53 8.83
N MET A 152 18.91 2.55 9.69
CA MET A 152 19.56 2.59 11.00
C MET A 152 19.08 1.49 11.95
N VAL A 153 17.80 1.12 11.88
CA VAL A 153 17.19 0.08 12.73
C VAL A 153 17.46 -1.34 12.18
N GLU A 154 17.55 -1.49 10.86
CA GLU A 154 17.73 -2.80 10.22
C GLU A 154 19.22 -3.17 10.07
N PHE A 155 20.07 -2.22 9.67
CA PHE A 155 21.49 -2.43 9.38
C PHE A 155 22.44 -1.58 10.23
N GLY A 156 21.92 -0.58 10.94
CA GLY A 156 22.72 0.37 11.71
C GLY A 156 22.95 -0.03 13.18
N PRO A 157 23.32 0.94 14.03
CA PRO A 157 23.68 0.70 15.43
C PRO A 157 22.50 0.20 16.27
N LEU A 158 21.26 0.50 15.85
CA LEU A 158 20.05 0.04 16.53
C LEU A 158 19.66 -1.41 16.16
N SER A 159 20.36 -2.04 15.22
CA SER A 159 20.08 -3.43 14.82
C SER A 159 20.21 -4.42 15.98
N GLY A 160 21.12 -4.19 16.93
CA GLY A 160 21.25 -5.01 18.14
C GLY A 160 20.03 -4.90 19.07
N PHE A 161 19.49 -3.70 19.23
CA PHE A 161 18.27 -3.46 20.01
C PHE A 161 17.04 -4.05 19.32
N ASN A 162 16.93 -3.89 18.00
CA ASN A 162 15.87 -4.49 17.19
C ASN A 162 15.89 -6.02 17.29
N LYS A 163 17.07 -6.67 17.21
CA LYS A 163 17.20 -8.12 17.40
C LYS A 163 16.78 -8.57 18.80
N LYS A 164 17.14 -7.82 19.86
CA LYS A 164 16.67 -8.10 21.23
C LYS A 164 15.14 -8.00 21.34
N LEU A 165 14.54 -6.98 20.74
CA LEU A 165 13.07 -6.82 20.67
C LEU A 165 12.40 -7.96 19.88
N GLN A 166 13.01 -8.39 18.78
CA GLN A 166 12.54 -9.51 17.96
C GLN A 166 12.67 -10.87 18.67
N GLY A 167 13.53 -10.98 19.69
CA GLY A 167 13.62 -12.17 20.53
C GLY A 167 12.41 -12.38 21.45
N MET A 168 11.65 -11.31 21.73
CA MET A 168 10.43 -11.35 22.54
C MET A 168 9.21 -11.75 21.69
N VAL A 169 9.22 -13.00 21.21
CA VAL A 169 8.11 -13.60 20.46
C VAL A 169 7.14 -14.28 21.42
N ILE A 170 5.86 -13.95 21.31
CA ILE A 170 4.81 -14.80 21.89
C ILE A 170 4.43 -15.81 20.81
N LYS A 171 4.79 -17.08 21.02
CA LYS A 171 4.39 -18.18 20.14
C LYS A 171 2.97 -18.63 20.53
N SER A 172 2.13 -18.94 19.55
CA SER A 172 0.81 -19.55 19.80
C SER A 172 0.96 -20.98 20.36
N SER A 173 -0.10 -21.52 20.95
CA SER A 173 -0.17 -22.88 21.54
C SER A 173 0.22 -24.03 20.59
N SER A 174 0.33 -23.78 19.29
CA SER A 174 0.79 -24.75 18.27
C SER A 174 2.15 -24.41 17.66
N GLY A 175 2.93 -23.51 18.27
CA GLY A 175 4.26 -23.10 17.79
C GLY A 175 4.26 -22.15 16.57
N GLY A 176 3.10 -21.85 15.99
CA GLY A 176 2.93 -20.92 14.87
C GLY A 176 2.70 -19.45 15.28
N PRO A 177 2.75 -18.52 14.31
CA PRO A 177 2.43 -17.10 14.53
C PRO A 177 0.98 -16.89 15.00
N VAL A 178 0.79 -16.01 15.99
CA VAL A 178 -0.55 -15.69 16.53
C VAL A 178 -1.36 -14.95 15.47
N THR A 179 -2.45 -15.57 15.02
CA THR A 179 -3.40 -15.00 14.06
C THR A 179 -4.83 -15.18 14.58
N LEU A 180 -5.80 -14.41 14.07
CA LEU A 180 -7.20 -14.58 14.47
C LEU A 180 -7.69 -16.04 14.30
N PRO A 181 -7.38 -16.75 13.19
CA PRO A 181 -7.73 -18.17 13.06
C PRO A 181 -7.13 -19.06 14.15
N SER A 182 -5.87 -18.83 14.54
CA SER A 182 -5.21 -19.66 15.57
C SER A 182 -5.71 -19.36 16.98
N LEU A 183 -6.28 -18.18 17.22
CA LEU A 183 -6.81 -17.78 18.52
C LEU A 183 -8.30 -18.16 18.69
N THR A 184 -9.06 -18.08 17.60
CA THR A 184 -10.52 -18.35 17.60
C THR A 184 -10.85 -19.80 17.21
N GLY A 185 -9.91 -20.55 16.64
CA GLY A 185 -10.15 -21.88 16.09
C GLY A 185 -10.97 -21.90 14.79
N ILE A 186 -11.38 -20.73 14.29
CA ILE A 186 -12.24 -20.58 13.11
C ILE A 186 -11.35 -20.53 11.84
N PRO A 187 -11.70 -21.26 10.77
CA PRO A 187 -10.94 -21.20 9.52
C PRO A 187 -10.95 -19.79 8.92
N TYR A 188 -9.83 -19.39 8.32
CA TYR A 188 -9.62 -18.05 7.77
C TYR A 188 -10.72 -17.59 6.79
N TRP A 189 -11.24 -18.52 5.97
CA TRP A 189 -12.34 -18.27 5.04
C TRP A 189 -13.63 -17.85 5.77
N ALA A 190 -14.01 -18.52 6.85
CA ALA A 190 -15.23 -18.21 7.58
C ALA A 190 -15.15 -16.81 8.23
N LEU A 191 -13.98 -16.44 8.77
CA LEU A 191 -13.73 -15.08 9.25
C LEU A 191 -13.81 -14.06 8.13
N ALA A 192 -13.25 -14.34 6.95
CA ALA A 192 -13.33 -13.42 5.81
C ALA A 192 -14.79 -13.17 5.39
N ILE A 193 -15.63 -14.22 5.32
CA ILE A 193 -17.06 -14.06 5.01
C ILE A 193 -17.78 -13.24 6.09
N LEU A 194 -17.50 -13.50 7.38
CA LEU A 194 -18.10 -12.75 8.48
C LEU A 194 -17.82 -11.24 8.36
N PHE A 195 -16.56 -10.87 8.13
CA PHE A 195 -16.18 -9.46 7.99
C PHE A 195 -16.77 -8.83 6.71
N VAL A 196 -16.83 -9.56 5.60
CA VAL A 196 -17.44 -9.08 4.35
C VAL A 196 -18.94 -8.85 4.52
N THR A 197 -19.65 -9.81 5.10
CA THR A 197 -21.10 -9.72 5.33
C THR A 197 -21.44 -8.62 6.34
N ALA A 198 -20.69 -8.50 7.45
CA ALA A 198 -20.85 -7.41 8.40
C ALA A 198 -20.60 -6.03 7.76
N THR A 199 -19.59 -5.92 6.89
CA THR A 199 -19.27 -4.67 6.21
C THR A 199 -20.34 -4.30 5.17
N LEU A 200 -20.87 -5.28 4.43
CA LEU A 200 -22.00 -5.09 3.51
C LEU A 200 -23.26 -4.66 4.27
N ALA A 201 -23.57 -5.31 5.39
CA ALA A 201 -24.70 -4.95 6.25
C ALA A 201 -24.56 -3.51 6.78
N ALA A 202 -23.39 -3.14 7.28
CA ALA A 202 -23.09 -1.78 7.73
C ALA A 202 -23.19 -0.76 6.59
N ALA A 203 -22.69 -1.08 5.40
CA ALA A 203 -22.79 -0.22 4.22
C ALA A 203 -24.27 0.02 3.81
N LEU A 204 -25.06 -1.05 3.78
CA LEU A 204 -26.49 -0.98 3.46
C LEU A 204 -27.27 -0.21 4.53
N TRP A 205 -26.94 -0.40 5.81
CA TRP A 205 -27.56 0.31 6.91
C TRP A 205 -27.25 1.81 6.90
N MET A 206 -26.00 2.18 6.64
CA MET A 206 -25.60 3.59 6.47
C MET A 206 -26.29 4.24 5.25
N LYS A 207 -26.41 3.51 4.14
CA LYS A 207 -27.11 4.00 2.95
C LYS A 207 -28.61 4.20 3.22
N ARG A 208 -29.24 3.26 3.92
CA ARG A 208 -30.65 3.36 4.34
C ARG A 208 -30.89 4.53 5.30
N ARG A 209 -30.02 4.72 6.31
CA ARG A 209 -30.08 5.90 7.19
C ARG A 209 -29.88 7.20 6.42
N GLY A 210 -28.92 7.26 5.51
CA GLY A 210 -28.68 8.45 4.68
C GLY A 210 -29.85 8.79 3.76
N GLN A 211 -30.50 7.78 3.18
CA GLN A 211 -31.70 7.95 2.36
C GLN A 211 -32.91 8.37 3.21
N ALA A 212 -33.09 7.78 4.39
CA ALA A 212 -34.15 8.18 5.34
C ALA A 212 -33.97 9.64 5.81
N SER A 213 -32.75 10.05 6.12
CA SER A 213 -32.44 11.44 6.49
C SER A 213 -32.48 12.43 5.32
N ALA A 214 -32.35 11.97 4.07
CA ALA A 214 -32.50 12.79 2.88
C ALA A 214 -33.98 12.94 2.48
N ALA A 215 -34.76 11.85 2.60
CA ALA A 215 -36.21 11.86 2.44
C ALA A 215 -36.88 12.75 3.50
N ALA A 216 -36.43 12.69 4.76
CA ALA A 216 -36.89 13.59 5.83
C ALA A 216 -36.53 15.07 5.60
N ARG A 217 -35.56 15.37 4.73
CA ARG A 217 -35.14 16.74 4.38
C ARG A 217 -35.75 17.24 3.06
N GLY A 218 -36.65 16.48 2.43
CA GLY A 218 -37.33 16.88 1.20
C GLY A 218 -36.41 17.11 -0.01
N VAL A 219 -35.17 16.61 0.01
CA VAL A 219 -34.21 16.82 -1.08
C VAL A 219 -34.46 15.80 -2.18
N THR A 220 -35.29 16.15 -3.17
CA THR A 220 -35.45 15.40 -4.41
C THR A 220 -34.27 15.67 -5.33
N ALA A 221 -33.27 14.77 -5.30
CA ALA A 221 -32.15 14.85 -6.23
C ALA A 221 -32.58 14.39 -7.63
N ALA A 222 -32.65 15.31 -8.59
CA ALA A 222 -32.89 15.01 -10.00
C ALA A 222 -31.81 14.06 -10.56
N PRO A 223 -32.16 13.11 -11.44
CA PRO A 223 -31.21 12.17 -12.02
C PRO A 223 -30.32 12.86 -13.06
N GLU A 224 -29.12 13.28 -12.65
CA GLU A 224 -28.10 13.81 -13.56
C GLU A 224 -27.61 12.73 -14.55
N PRO A 225 -27.49 13.04 -15.86
CA PRO A 225 -27.15 12.06 -16.89
C PRO A 225 -25.79 11.38 -16.66
N PHE A 226 -25.77 10.07 -16.89
CA PHE A 226 -24.74 9.14 -16.46
C PHE A 226 -23.51 9.15 -17.40
N CYS A 227 -22.71 10.22 -17.37
CA CYS A 227 -21.50 10.28 -18.21
C CYS A 227 -20.28 9.60 -17.51
N LEU A 228 -20.10 8.30 -17.78
CA LEU A 228 -19.07 7.42 -17.21
C LEU A 228 -17.63 7.96 -17.37
N LYS A 229 -17.27 8.48 -18.54
CA LYS A 229 -15.89 8.91 -18.85
C LYS A 229 -15.44 10.17 -18.10
N LYS A 230 -16.35 11.15 -17.91
CA LYS A 230 -16.04 12.40 -17.17
C LYS A 230 -16.01 12.19 -15.65
N LYS A 231 -16.90 11.37 -15.07
CA LYS A 231 -16.92 11.11 -13.62
C LYS A 231 -15.77 10.21 -13.15
N LEU A 232 -15.34 9.24 -13.97
CA LEU A 232 -14.23 8.34 -13.63
C LEU A 232 -12.88 9.08 -13.63
N LEU A 233 -12.64 9.98 -14.59
CA LEU A 233 -11.33 10.64 -14.73
C LEU A 233 -11.23 12.02 -14.06
N ALA A 234 -12.28 12.84 -13.97
CA ALA A 234 -12.16 14.22 -13.47
C ALA A 234 -12.60 14.43 -12.01
N ARG A 235 -13.28 13.47 -11.38
CA ARG A 235 -13.78 13.62 -10.00
C ARG A 235 -12.90 12.87 -9.00
N THR A 236 -12.74 13.44 -7.79
CA THR A 236 -12.24 12.73 -6.60
C THR A 236 -13.09 11.48 -6.41
N TRP A 237 -12.46 10.32 -6.33
CA TRP A 237 -13.20 9.06 -6.20
C TRP A 237 -13.81 8.95 -4.82
N LYS A 238 -14.94 8.25 -4.69
CA LYS A 238 -15.43 7.93 -3.36
C LYS A 238 -14.41 7.02 -2.69
N HIS A 239 -14.00 7.36 -1.47
CA HIS A 239 -12.97 6.64 -0.70
C HIS A 239 -13.18 5.11 -0.65
N TRP A 240 -14.45 4.64 -0.63
CA TRP A 240 -14.78 3.21 -0.68
C TRP A 240 -14.42 2.53 -2.01
N GLN A 241 -14.53 3.24 -3.15
CA GLN A 241 -14.18 2.70 -4.47
C GLN A 241 -12.67 2.56 -4.62
N ALA A 242 -11.93 3.56 -4.15
CA ALA A 242 -10.48 3.49 -4.09
C ALA A 242 -10.01 2.34 -3.17
N GLY A 243 -10.64 2.19 -2.00
CA GLY A 243 -10.36 1.07 -1.08
C GLY A 243 -10.62 -0.30 -1.70
N LEU A 244 -11.77 -0.49 -2.36
CA LEU A 244 -12.12 -1.73 -3.06
C LEU A 244 -11.07 -2.08 -4.14
N LEU A 245 -10.68 -1.11 -4.95
CA LEU A 245 -9.74 -1.35 -6.05
C LEU A 245 -8.32 -1.59 -5.57
N ILE A 246 -7.89 -0.92 -4.50
CA ILE A 246 -6.60 -1.21 -3.86
C ILE A 246 -6.61 -2.61 -3.23
N GLY A 247 -7.70 -3.02 -2.58
CA GLY A 247 -7.83 -4.36 -2.01
C GLY A 247 -7.76 -5.47 -3.08
N LEU A 248 -8.45 -5.27 -4.20
CA LEU A 248 -8.40 -6.18 -5.36
C LEU A 248 -6.98 -6.23 -5.96
N LEU A 249 -6.35 -5.06 -6.14
CA LEU A 249 -4.98 -4.94 -6.62
C LEU A 249 -3.98 -5.63 -5.69
N GLY A 250 -4.26 -5.65 -4.37
CA GLY A 250 -3.48 -6.38 -3.39
C GLY A 250 -3.37 -7.89 -3.66
N GLY A 251 -4.43 -8.51 -4.21
CA GLY A 251 -4.39 -9.91 -4.64
C GLY A 251 -3.49 -10.14 -5.84
N ALA A 252 -3.63 -9.32 -6.88
CA ALA A 252 -2.75 -9.36 -8.06
C ALA A 252 -1.29 -9.11 -7.67
N ALA A 253 -1.04 -8.19 -6.74
CA ALA A 253 0.26 -7.93 -6.16
C ALA A 253 0.82 -9.12 -5.38
N TYR A 254 -0.02 -9.81 -4.60
CA TYR A 254 0.39 -11.02 -3.89
C TYR A 254 0.83 -12.11 -4.88
N LEU A 255 0.02 -12.39 -5.90
CA LEU A 255 0.33 -13.43 -6.89
C LEU A 255 1.64 -13.12 -7.63
N SER A 256 1.79 -11.86 -8.04
CA SER A 256 3.01 -11.35 -8.67
C SER A 256 4.23 -11.45 -7.76
N SER A 257 4.11 -11.10 -6.48
CA SER A 257 5.22 -11.20 -5.52
C SER A 257 5.60 -12.66 -5.23
N ALA A 258 4.60 -13.54 -5.09
CA ALA A 258 4.79 -14.97 -4.87
C ALA A 258 5.56 -15.61 -6.04
N ALA A 259 5.27 -15.20 -7.27
CA ALA A 259 5.99 -15.65 -8.46
C ALA A 259 7.47 -15.22 -8.46
N THR A 260 7.82 -14.09 -7.82
CA THR A 260 9.21 -13.64 -7.66
C THR A 260 9.95 -14.28 -6.47
N GLY A 261 9.31 -15.20 -5.73
CA GLY A 261 9.88 -15.86 -4.56
C GLY A 261 9.64 -15.16 -3.23
N ARG A 262 8.79 -14.13 -3.20
CA ARG A 262 8.38 -13.41 -1.98
C ARG A 262 6.91 -13.69 -1.68
N ASN A 263 6.63 -14.49 -0.66
CA ASN A 263 5.26 -14.74 -0.19
C ASN A 263 4.73 -13.60 0.68
N TYR A 264 4.64 -12.40 0.10
CA TYR A 264 4.11 -11.21 0.80
C TYR A 264 3.48 -10.26 -0.24
N PRO A 265 2.36 -9.58 0.06
CA PRO A 265 1.67 -8.73 -0.92
C PRO A 265 2.40 -7.41 -1.16
N LEU A 266 1.83 -6.31 -0.66
CA LEU A 266 2.34 -4.96 -0.87
C LEU A 266 3.23 -4.57 0.31
N GLY A 267 4.39 -3.98 0.01
CA GLY A 267 5.33 -3.49 1.02
C GLY A 267 6.02 -2.23 0.52
N VAL A 268 5.66 -1.08 1.09
CA VAL A 268 6.24 0.20 0.68
C VAL A 268 7.53 0.50 1.46
N THR A 269 7.56 0.18 2.76
CA THR A 269 8.71 0.45 3.65
C THR A 269 10.00 -0.21 3.17
N HIS A 270 9.97 -1.51 2.90
CA HIS A 270 11.17 -2.20 2.39
C HIS A 270 11.53 -1.75 0.97
N GLY A 271 10.56 -1.36 0.13
CA GLY A 271 10.86 -0.85 -1.21
C GLY A 271 11.63 0.46 -1.16
N VAL A 272 11.22 1.39 -0.29
CA VAL A 272 11.93 2.66 -0.10
C VAL A 272 13.36 2.46 0.41
N VAL A 273 13.54 1.56 1.38
CA VAL A 273 14.87 1.23 1.93
C VAL A 273 15.75 0.55 0.90
N PHE A 274 15.20 -0.40 0.14
CA PHE A 274 15.93 -1.08 -0.93
C PHE A 274 16.36 -0.12 -2.04
N THR A 275 15.52 0.86 -2.39
CA THR A 275 15.89 1.90 -3.34
C THR A 275 17.03 2.77 -2.79
N GLN A 276 17.02 3.13 -1.50
CA GLN A 276 18.16 3.84 -0.90
C GLN A 276 19.42 2.99 -0.87
N LEU A 277 19.32 1.72 -0.47
CA LEU A 277 20.48 0.81 -0.42
C LEU A 277 21.10 0.60 -1.80
N LEU A 278 20.30 0.57 -2.87
CA LEU A 278 20.79 0.52 -4.24
C LEU A 278 21.67 1.74 -4.60
N ILE A 279 21.38 2.90 -4.00
CA ILE A 279 22.10 4.15 -4.23
C ILE A 279 23.33 4.25 -3.32
N THR A 280 23.29 3.68 -2.11
CA THR A 280 24.32 3.89 -1.07
C THR A 280 25.32 2.73 -0.90
N ASP A 281 24.94 1.47 -1.12
CA ASP A 281 25.78 0.28 -0.82
C ASP A 281 26.11 -0.54 -2.08
N SER A 282 27.38 -1.00 -2.19
CA SER A 282 27.91 -1.75 -3.34
C SER A 282 28.60 -3.07 -2.92
N PRO A 283 27.95 -3.89 -2.08
CA PRO A 283 27.65 -5.25 -2.54
C PRO A 283 26.25 -5.72 -2.11
N LEU A 284 25.32 -5.86 -3.06
CA LEU A 284 23.93 -6.26 -2.80
C LEU A 284 23.64 -7.61 -3.46
N GLN A 285 23.02 -8.53 -2.72
CA GLN A 285 22.49 -9.76 -3.30
C GLN A 285 21.11 -9.48 -3.90
N HIS A 286 21.02 -9.49 -5.22
CA HIS A 286 19.78 -9.19 -5.91
C HIS A 286 18.86 -10.43 -6.01
N GLY A 287 17.69 -10.35 -5.39
CA GLY A 287 16.64 -11.37 -5.50
C GLY A 287 15.79 -11.13 -6.74
N TYR A 288 16.09 -11.84 -7.83
CA TYR A 288 15.34 -11.77 -9.10
C TYR A 288 14.49 -13.01 -9.40
N LYS A 289 14.71 -14.14 -8.70
CA LYS A 289 14.08 -15.43 -9.02
C LYS A 289 13.75 -16.21 -7.73
N LYS A 290 12.64 -16.95 -7.74
CA LYS A 290 12.30 -17.95 -6.71
C LYS A 290 13.49 -18.89 -6.54
N PRO A 291 14.05 -19.06 -5.33
CA PRO A 291 15.11 -20.04 -5.12
C PRO A 291 14.55 -21.43 -5.46
N ALA A 292 15.21 -22.15 -6.38
CA ALA A 292 15.19 -23.60 -6.30
C ALA A 292 15.74 -23.99 -4.92
N ALA A 293 15.20 -25.05 -4.32
CA ALA A 293 15.46 -25.53 -2.96
C ALA A 293 16.86 -25.18 -2.41
N PRO A 294 16.99 -24.77 -1.14
CA PRO A 294 18.29 -24.38 -0.61
C PRO A 294 19.28 -25.55 -0.72
N PRO A 295 20.43 -25.41 -1.43
CA PRO A 295 21.60 -26.15 -1.01
C PRO A 295 21.93 -25.67 0.41
N ALA A 296 22.36 -26.59 1.27
CA ALA A 296 22.84 -26.25 2.60
C ALA A 296 23.79 -25.05 2.54
N PRO A 297 23.62 -24.01 3.38
CA PRO A 297 24.50 -22.85 3.34
C PRO A 297 25.93 -23.30 3.64
N PRO A 298 26.92 -22.99 2.78
CA PRO A 298 28.32 -23.13 3.17
C PRO A 298 28.55 -22.19 4.37
N ALA A 299 29.18 -22.73 5.41
CA ALA A 299 29.47 -22.00 6.64
C ALA A 299 30.22 -20.70 6.31
N LEU A 300 29.61 -19.55 6.60
CA LEU A 300 30.31 -18.27 6.48
C LEU A 300 31.47 -18.22 7.49
N PRO A 301 32.66 -17.74 7.11
CA PRO A 301 33.75 -17.53 8.04
C PRO A 301 33.34 -16.49 9.11
N PRO A 302 33.83 -16.63 10.36
CA PRO A 302 33.46 -15.75 11.46
C PRO A 302 33.91 -14.31 11.16
N GLY A 303 32.95 -13.40 10.99
CA GLY A 303 33.19 -11.97 10.73
C GLY A 303 32.63 -11.43 9.42
N ALA A 304 32.12 -12.28 8.51
CA ALA A 304 31.52 -11.81 7.25
C ALA A 304 30.09 -11.30 7.47
N VAL A 305 29.85 -10.02 7.16
CA VAL A 305 28.52 -9.40 7.14
C VAL A 305 27.68 -10.09 6.07
N ALA A 306 26.57 -10.72 6.45
CA ALA A 306 25.67 -11.38 5.52
C ALA A 306 25.22 -10.38 4.42
N PRO A 307 25.32 -10.73 3.13
CA PRO A 307 25.00 -9.81 2.05
C PRO A 307 23.53 -9.39 2.11
N LYS A 308 23.29 -8.07 2.04
CA LYS A 308 21.94 -7.51 2.14
C LYS A 308 21.13 -7.93 0.91
N LYS A 309 20.03 -8.67 1.13
CA LYS A 309 19.15 -9.15 0.06
C LYS A 309 18.21 -8.03 -0.38
N VAL A 310 18.24 -7.69 -1.66
CA VAL A 310 17.44 -6.63 -2.26
C VAL A 310 16.43 -7.23 -3.24
N SER A 311 15.15 -6.91 -3.04
CA SER A 311 14.07 -7.37 -3.90
C SER A 311 13.76 -6.34 -4.97
N TRP A 312 14.14 -6.63 -6.22
CA TRP A 312 13.90 -5.73 -7.36
C TRP A 312 12.43 -5.44 -7.63
N TRP A 313 11.55 -6.40 -7.32
CA TRP A 313 10.10 -6.20 -7.38
C TRP A 313 9.62 -5.00 -6.54
N LEU A 314 10.16 -4.82 -5.33
CA LEU A 314 9.74 -3.73 -4.44
C LEU A 314 10.31 -2.37 -4.86
N ILE A 315 11.55 -2.35 -5.40
CA ILE A 315 12.16 -1.14 -5.95
C ILE A 315 11.33 -0.64 -7.13
N LEU A 316 11.03 -1.53 -8.08
CA LEU A 316 10.22 -1.19 -9.25
C LEU A 316 8.81 -0.77 -8.86
N LEU A 317 8.21 -1.40 -7.85
CA LEU A 317 6.90 -1.01 -7.33
C LEU A 317 6.93 0.42 -6.79
N VAL A 318 7.93 0.79 -5.99
CA VAL A 318 8.03 2.14 -5.40
C VAL A 318 8.27 3.21 -6.45
N ILE A 319 9.18 2.98 -7.41
CA ILE A 319 9.45 3.92 -8.49
C ILE A 319 8.18 4.12 -9.35
N SER A 320 7.49 3.03 -9.68
CA SER A 320 6.28 3.08 -10.49
C SER A 320 5.09 3.69 -9.74
N LEU A 321 5.04 3.54 -8.42
CA LEU A 321 4.07 4.20 -7.55
C LEU A 321 4.24 5.72 -7.62
N VAL A 322 5.47 6.23 -7.47
CA VAL A 322 5.75 7.68 -7.57
C VAL A 322 5.38 8.20 -8.97
N ALA A 323 5.72 7.46 -10.02
CA ALA A 323 5.34 7.80 -11.39
C ALA A 323 3.81 7.81 -11.60
N GLY A 324 3.09 6.81 -11.08
CA GLY A 324 1.63 6.75 -11.14
C GLY A 324 0.94 7.87 -10.37
N ALA A 325 1.48 8.25 -9.21
CA ALA A 325 1.02 9.40 -8.44
C ALA A 325 1.24 10.72 -9.21
N TRP A 326 2.39 10.89 -9.87
CA TRP A 326 2.68 12.06 -10.70
C TRP A 326 1.72 12.19 -11.88
N VAL A 327 1.46 11.10 -12.61
CA VAL A 327 0.48 11.05 -13.71
C VAL A 327 -0.93 11.41 -13.21
N SER A 328 -1.36 10.83 -12.08
CA SER A 328 -2.66 11.14 -11.47
C SER A 328 -2.78 12.60 -11.03
N GLY A 329 -1.72 13.15 -10.41
CA GLY A 329 -1.65 14.53 -9.98
C GLY A 329 -1.73 15.51 -11.15
N ARG A 330 -1.04 15.22 -12.25
CA ARG A 330 -1.12 15.98 -13.51
C ARG A 330 -2.52 15.94 -14.12
N LEU A 331 -3.13 14.75 -14.17
CA LEU A 331 -4.49 14.54 -14.70
C LEU A 331 -5.56 15.28 -13.88
N SER A 332 -5.36 15.40 -12.56
CA SER A 332 -6.29 16.07 -11.65
C SER A 332 -6.03 17.58 -11.54
N GLY A 333 -4.98 18.12 -12.20
CA GLY A 333 -4.59 19.53 -12.12
C GLY A 333 -3.97 19.94 -10.77
N GLU A 334 -3.73 18.97 -9.88
CA GLU A 334 -3.19 19.17 -8.53
C GLU A 334 -1.66 19.07 -8.47
N ALA A 335 -1.00 18.56 -9.51
CA ALA A 335 0.45 18.53 -9.60
C ALA A 335 1.00 19.96 -9.68
N ARG A 336 1.39 20.49 -8.53
CA ARG A 336 2.10 21.76 -8.40
C ARG A 336 3.32 21.52 -7.54
N LEU A 337 4.49 21.85 -8.08
CA LEU A 337 5.76 21.93 -7.35
C LEU A 337 5.74 23.19 -6.46
N LEU A 338 4.78 23.26 -5.54
CA LEU A 338 4.63 24.36 -4.61
C LEU A 338 4.93 23.86 -3.20
N PRO A 339 5.61 24.65 -2.36
CA PRO A 339 5.57 24.44 -0.92
C PRO A 339 4.11 24.66 -0.48
N LYS A 340 3.38 23.56 -0.27
CA LYS A 340 2.06 23.66 0.38
C LYS A 340 2.31 24.09 1.83
N PRO A 341 1.59 25.11 2.34
CA PRO A 341 1.65 25.43 3.76
C PRO A 341 1.27 24.21 4.59
N PRO A 342 1.80 24.07 5.82
CA PRO A 342 1.38 23.03 6.73
C PRO A 342 -0.11 23.25 7.07
N GLU A 343 -0.98 22.39 6.54
CA GLU A 343 -2.33 22.19 7.06
C GLU A 343 -2.33 21.03 8.07
#